data_AF-A0A9E5RWV7-F1
#
_entry.id   AF-A0A9E5RWV7-F1
#
_cell.length_a   1.000
_cell.length_b   1.000
_cell.length_c   1.000
_cell.angle_alpha   90.00
_cell.angle_beta   90.00
_cell.angle_gamma   90.00
#
_symmetry.space_group_name_H-M   'P 1'
#
loop_
_entity.id
_entity.type
_entity.pdbx_description
1 polymer ?
#
loop_
_entity_poly.entity_id
_entity_poly.type
_entity_poly.pdbx_seq_one_letter_code
_entity_poly.pdbx_strand_id
1 'polypeptide(L)'
;MARIERQHQFIQAKLFISLILGIALFLSSTAILHQSDSAIAAYKRPRNQKPPSTYTDSSGVRGICEGISERSLTLLAPVTHVGLTTLSHPTFTWVASEQQTIPTEFTLYQFDKNRVPKLVEKVMIESSPGIKQLKLPQNFPGLKIGKRYMWQLQTKCSPNRPSKNLILRAEIERVKIPSNLANALSAINNLSKTTDTKLPIEVNDGNLRIKLYAESGLWYDALSEALATSPNGKLGLAVANLLADLAEIEQVPQSSNLNQLSMDFKPQ
;
A
#
# COMPACT_ATOMS: atom_id res chain seq x y z
N MET A 1 4.40 -23.18 -76.90
CA MET A 1 5.19 -23.48 -75.68
C MET A 1 5.32 -22.28 -74.73
N ALA A 2 5.58 -21.05 -75.20
CA ALA A 2 5.80 -19.85 -74.35
C ALA A 2 4.62 -19.35 -73.47
N ARG A 3 3.42 -19.96 -73.56
CA ARG A 3 2.25 -19.59 -72.75
C ARG A 3 2.13 -20.42 -71.46
N ILE A 4 2.72 -21.61 -71.45
CA ILE A 4 2.67 -22.54 -70.31
C ILE A 4 3.76 -22.19 -69.29
N GLU A 5 4.96 -21.78 -69.73
CA GLU A 5 6.05 -21.34 -68.85
C GLU A 5 5.70 -20.08 -68.03
N ARG A 6 4.96 -19.14 -68.63
CA ARG A 6 4.48 -17.93 -67.91
C ARG A 6 3.44 -18.23 -66.83
N GLN A 7 2.60 -19.25 -67.03
CA GLN A 7 1.63 -19.69 -66.03
C GLN A 7 2.32 -20.36 -64.83
N HIS A 8 3.32 -21.21 -65.08
CA HIS A 8 4.09 -21.84 -64.01
C HIS A 8 4.88 -20.83 -63.17
N GLN A 9 5.49 -19.80 -63.78
CA GLN A 9 6.19 -18.75 -63.04
C GLN A 9 5.25 -17.91 -62.17
N PHE A 10 4.04 -17.62 -62.65
CA PHE A 10 3.03 -16.87 -61.87
C PHE A 10 2.50 -17.65 -60.67
N ILE A 11 2.31 -18.96 -60.80
CA ILE A 11 1.82 -19.82 -59.71
C ILE A 11 2.90 -19.98 -58.63
N GLN A 12 4.16 -20.18 -59.03
CA GLN A 12 5.29 -20.26 -58.10
C GLN A 12 5.48 -18.94 -57.34
N ALA A 13 5.42 -17.78 -58.01
CA ALA A 13 5.53 -16.48 -57.36
C ALA A 13 4.43 -16.22 -56.32
N LYS A 14 3.18 -16.63 -56.60
CA LYS A 14 2.06 -16.49 -55.64
C LYS A 14 2.21 -17.41 -54.42
N LEU A 15 2.71 -18.63 -54.61
CA LEU A 15 2.99 -19.57 -53.52
C LEU A 15 4.11 -19.06 -52.59
N PHE A 16 5.18 -18.48 -53.15
CA PHE A 16 6.26 -17.88 -52.36
C PHE A 16 5.82 -16.64 -51.58
N ILE A 17 5.02 -15.75 -52.19
CA ILE A 17 4.51 -14.54 -51.51
C ILE A 17 3.55 -14.94 -50.37
N SER A 18 2.69 -15.94 -50.58
CA SER A 18 1.78 -16.44 -49.53
C SER A 18 2.53 -17.10 -48.37
N LEU A 19 3.64 -17.80 -48.65
CA LEU A 19 4.47 -18.44 -47.61
C LEU A 19 5.23 -17.40 -46.77
N ILE A 20 5.75 -16.33 -47.41
CA ILE A 20 6.45 -15.25 -46.72
C ILE A 20 5.48 -14.41 -45.86
N LEU A 21 4.26 -14.14 -46.34
CA LEU A 21 3.25 -13.41 -45.57
C LEU A 21 2.74 -14.23 -44.36
N GLY A 22 2.64 -15.55 -44.50
CA GLY A 22 2.29 -16.46 -43.40
C GLY A 22 3.36 -16.53 -42.31
N ILE A 23 4.64 -16.58 -42.68
CA ILE A 23 5.77 -16.60 -41.73
C ILE A 23 5.90 -15.25 -40.99
N ALA A 24 5.65 -14.12 -41.67
CA ALA A 24 5.66 -12.80 -41.04
C ALA A 24 4.51 -12.61 -40.02
N LEU A 25 3.35 -13.24 -40.24
CA LEU A 25 2.21 -13.21 -39.32
C LEU A 25 2.36 -14.19 -38.14
N PHE A 26 3.16 -15.25 -38.27
CA PHE A 26 3.48 -16.16 -37.15
C PHE A 26 4.61 -15.63 -36.25
N LEU A 27 5.52 -14.81 -36.78
CA LEU A 27 6.59 -14.19 -35.99
C LEU A 27 6.13 -12.97 -35.16
N SER A 28 4.96 -12.40 -35.44
CA SER A 28 4.40 -11.28 -34.66
C SER A 28 3.60 -11.72 -33.42
N SER A 29 3.31 -13.02 -33.25
CA SER A 29 2.48 -13.54 -32.14
C SER A 29 3.24 -14.01 -30.89
N THR A 30 4.56 -13.80 -30.78
CA THR A 30 5.31 -14.20 -29.56
C THR A 30 6.01 -13.04 -28.83
N ALA A 31 5.74 -11.79 -29.20
CA ALA A 31 6.09 -10.65 -28.36
C ALA A 31 4.98 -10.35 -27.33
N ILE A 32 4.55 -11.36 -26.57
CA ILE A 32 3.92 -11.07 -25.27
C ILE A 32 5.09 -10.66 -24.37
N LEU A 33 5.34 -9.35 -24.34
CA LEU A 33 6.10 -8.74 -23.25
C LEU A 33 5.36 -9.08 -21.95
N HIS A 34 5.74 -10.19 -21.32
CA HIS A 34 5.58 -10.32 -19.88
C HIS A 34 6.49 -9.24 -19.29
N GLN A 35 5.95 -8.03 -19.16
CA GLN A 35 6.53 -7.03 -18.28
C GLN A 35 6.41 -7.63 -16.88
N SER A 36 7.46 -8.34 -16.47
CA SER A 36 7.68 -8.65 -15.06
C SER A 36 7.98 -7.31 -14.40
N ASP A 37 6.92 -6.61 -14.04
CA ASP A 37 6.98 -5.36 -13.33
C ASP A 37 7.73 -5.65 -12.02
N SER A 38 9.02 -5.31 -12.02
CA SER A 38 9.92 -5.54 -10.92
C SER A 38 9.73 -4.39 -9.93
N ALA A 39 8.48 -4.16 -9.54
CA ALA A 39 8.15 -3.16 -8.55
C ALA A 39 8.79 -3.59 -7.22
N ILE A 40 9.58 -2.67 -6.65
CA ILE A 40 10.26 -2.82 -5.35
C ILE A 40 9.24 -2.99 -4.21
N ALA A 41 8.03 -2.50 -4.42
CA ALA A 41 6.86 -2.72 -3.57
C ALA A 41 5.67 -3.08 -4.46
N ALA A 42 4.86 -4.04 -3.98
CA ALA A 42 3.64 -4.49 -4.62
C ALA A 42 2.58 -4.71 -3.53
N TYR A 43 2.16 -3.61 -2.90
CA TYR A 43 1.23 -3.67 -1.77
C TYR A 43 -0.10 -4.26 -2.22
N LYS A 44 -0.56 -5.26 -1.49
CA LYS A 44 -1.85 -5.91 -1.74
C LYS A 44 -2.75 -5.69 -0.54
N ARG A 45 -3.99 -5.27 -0.78
CA ARG A 45 -5.02 -5.24 0.26
C ARG A 45 -5.15 -6.66 0.85
N PRO A 46 -5.12 -6.82 2.19
CA PRO A 46 -5.31 -8.13 2.80
C PRO A 46 -6.67 -8.74 2.42
N ARG A 47 -6.69 -10.06 2.20
CA ARG A 47 -7.92 -10.78 1.84
C ARG A 47 -8.90 -10.79 3.02
N ASN A 48 -10.21 -10.76 2.73
CA ASN A 48 -11.31 -10.85 3.72
C ASN A 48 -11.39 -9.71 4.74
N GLN A 49 -11.00 -8.49 4.37
CA GLN A 49 -11.11 -7.37 5.30
C GLN A 49 -12.53 -6.83 5.44
N LYS A 50 -12.93 -6.68 6.69
CA LYS A 50 -14.10 -5.89 7.07
C LYS A 50 -13.76 -4.41 6.84
N PRO A 51 -14.74 -3.58 6.41
CA PRO A 51 -14.52 -2.14 6.33
C PRO A 51 -14.08 -1.60 7.72
N PRO A 52 -13.35 -0.49 7.76
CA PRO A 52 -13.05 0.20 9.01
C PRO A 52 -14.34 0.45 9.78
N SER A 53 -14.30 0.26 11.10
CA SER A 53 -15.45 0.51 11.98
C SER A 53 -15.89 1.97 11.92
N THR A 54 -14.99 2.87 11.58
CA THR A 54 -15.26 4.30 11.33
C THR A 54 -15.36 4.65 9.85
N TYR A 55 -15.74 3.74 8.93
CA TYR A 55 -15.73 4.03 7.48
C TYR A 55 -16.58 5.26 7.06
N THR A 56 -17.69 5.54 7.76
CA THR A 56 -18.49 6.77 7.55
C THR A 56 -17.84 8.05 8.10
N ASP A 57 -16.71 7.90 8.81
CA ASP A 57 -16.03 8.89 9.63
C ASP A 57 -14.52 9.01 9.31
N SER A 58 -13.93 8.09 8.51
CA SER A 58 -12.48 7.97 8.27
C SER A 58 -11.98 8.75 7.06
N SER A 59 -12.86 9.08 6.12
CA SER A 59 -12.55 9.96 4.99
C SER A 59 -12.90 11.44 5.26
N GLY A 60 -13.55 11.74 6.38
CA GLY A 60 -14.02 13.07 6.72
C GLY A 60 -13.02 13.81 7.60
N VAL A 61 -12.33 14.79 7.03
CA VAL A 61 -11.75 15.89 7.81
C VAL A 61 -12.88 16.51 8.64
N ARG A 62 -12.82 16.35 9.96
CA ARG A 62 -13.70 17.08 10.88
C ARG A 62 -12.94 18.24 11.47
N GLY A 63 -13.54 19.43 11.39
CA GLY A 63 -12.94 20.67 11.86
C GLY A 63 -12.20 21.44 10.77
N ILE A 64 -12.17 22.77 10.94
CA ILE A 64 -11.40 23.69 10.11
C ILE A 64 -10.50 24.46 11.06
N CYS A 65 -9.20 24.35 10.83
CA CYS A 65 -8.22 25.20 11.47
C CYS A 65 -8.06 26.46 10.62
N GLU A 66 -8.34 27.63 11.18
CA GLU A 66 -8.17 28.89 10.47
C GLU A 66 -6.68 29.09 10.13
N GLY A 67 -6.36 29.29 8.86
CA GLY A 67 -4.98 29.41 8.37
C GLY A 67 -4.20 28.09 8.20
N ILE A 68 -4.82 26.94 8.43
CA ILE A 68 -4.23 25.61 8.19
C ILE A 68 -5.15 24.86 7.22
N SER A 69 -4.61 24.46 6.07
CA SER A 69 -5.38 23.77 5.05
C SER A 69 -5.86 22.39 5.53
N GLU A 70 -6.96 21.88 4.98
CA GLU A 70 -7.43 20.51 5.24
C GLU A 70 -6.42 19.44 4.77
N ARG A 71 -5.46 19.84 3.92
CA ARG A 71 -4.36 19.00 3.41
C ARG A 71 -3.04 19.19 4.18
N SER A 72 -3.10 19.88 5.32
CA SER A 72 -1.94 20.16 6.17
C SER A 72 -1.32 18.90 6.76
N LEU A 73 -2.13 17.88 7.04
CA LEU A 73 -1.71 16.58 7.52
C LEU A 73 -2.31 15.49 6.62
N THR A 74 -1.50 14.47 6.30
CA THR A 74 -1.96 13.29 5.54
C THR A 74 -1.41 12.04 6.21
N LEU A 75 -2.29 11.12 6.62
CA LEU A 75 -1.86 9.83 7.17
C LEU A 75 -1.24 8.98 6.06
N LEU A 76 -0.09 8.35 6.33
CA LEU A 76 0.48 7.35 5.43
C LEU A 76 0.00 5.96 5.86
N ALA A 77 -1.31 5.76 5.80
CA ALA A 77 -1.97 4.52 6.17
C ALA A 77 -3.26 4.31 5.39
N PRO A 78 -3.70 3.04 5.23
CA PRO A 78 -5.00 2.73 4.67
C PRO A 78 -6.14 3.36 5.49
N VAL A 79 -7.03 4.05 4.80
CA VAL A 79 -8.25 4.66 5.36
C VAL A 79 -9.52 3.98 4.85
N THR A 80 -9.46 3.29 3.71
CA THR A 80 -10.60 2.50 3.16
C THR A 80 -10.68 1.08 3.72
N HIS A 81 -9.63 0.61 4.38
CA HIS A 81 -9.53 -0.73 4.98
C HIS A 81 -8.60 -0.71 6.21
N VAL A 82 -8.58 -1.81 6.98
CA VAL A 82 -7.78 -1.88 8.22
C VAL A 82 -6.33 -2.21 7.86
N GLY A 83 -5.37 -1.36 8.19
CA GLY A 83 -3.96 -1.68 7.97
C GLY A 83 -3.49 -2.79 8.92
N LEU A 84 -2.64 -3.70 8.44
CA LEU A 84 -2.13 -4.82 9.24
C LEU A 84 -0.67 -4.62 9.63
N THR A 85 -0.30 -5.15 10.79
CA THR A 85 1.09 -5.23 11.24
C THR A 85 1.40 -6.52 11.99
N THR A 86 2.66 -6.97 11.97
CA THR A 86 3.14 -8.02 12.89
C THR A 86 3.82 -7.43 14.14
N LEU A 87 4.21 -6.16 14.08
CA LEU A 87 4.98 -5.47 15.10
C LEU A 87 4.14 -5.21 16.36
N SER A 88 4.75 -5.40 17.54
CA SER A 88 4.15 -4.95 18.80
C SER A 88 4.14 -3.43 18.93
N HIS A 89 5.16 -2.77 18.37
CA HIS A 89 5.35 -1.32 18.38
C HIS A 89 5.52 -0.84 16.94
N PRO A 90 4.43 -0.77 16.15
CA PRO A 90 4.51 -0.23 14.80
C PRO A 90 4.89 1.26 14.83
N THR A 91 5.43 1.72 13.70
CA THR A 91 5.67 3.15 13.47
C THR A 91 4.45 3.74 12.78
N PHE A 92 3.87 4.77 13.38
CA PHE A 92 2.79 5.56 12.78
C PHE A 92 3.41 6.71 11.98
N THR A 93 3.01 6.85 10.72
CA THR A 93 3.65 7.79 9.79
C THR A 93 2.60 8.69 9.14
N TRP A 94 2.93 9.98 9.03
CA TRP A 94 2.12 10.98 8.33
C TRP A 94 3.02 12.01 7.63
N VAL A 95 2.47 12.76 6.69
CA VAL A 95 3.10 13.93 6.09
C VAL A 95 2.49 15.19 6.69
N ALA A 96 3.33 16.13 7.08
CA ALA A 96 2.92 17.50 7.39
C ALA A 96 3.38 18.43 6.27
N SER A 97 2.44 19.07 5.60
CA SER A 97 2.68 19.86 4.38
C SER A 97 2.76 21.37 4.64
N GLU A 98 2.34 21.83 5.82
CA GLU A 98 2.37 23.25 6.18
C GLU A 98 3.80 23.72 6.45
N GLN A 99 4.07 24.99 6.19
CA GLN A 99 5.39 25.60 6.46
C GLN A 99 5.67 25.80 7.95
N GLN A 100 4.63 25.71 8.79
CA GLN A 100 4.71 25.90 10.24
C GLN A 100 4.53 24.59 10.99
N THR A 101 5.18 24.49 12.14
CA THR A 101 4.99 23.38 13.08
C THR A 101 3.60 23.46 13.71
N ILE A 102 2.86 22.35 13.69
CA ILE A 102 1.49 22.26 14.22
C ILE A 102 1.48 21.40 15.49
N PRO A 103 1.05 21.95 16.64
CA PRO A 103 0.82 21.15 17.84
C PRO A 103 -0.24 20.08 17.55
N THR A 104 0.13 18.81 17.70
CA THR A 104 -0.70 17.67 17.32
C THR A 104 -0.78 16.69 18.48
N GLU A 105 -1.97 16.18 18.75
CA GLU A 105 -2.19 15.10 19.72
C GLU A 105 -2.34 13.79 18.95
N PHE A 106 -1.42 12.86 19.18
CA PHE A 106 -1.59 11.47 18.79
C PHE A 106 -2.40 10.76 19.87
N THR A 107 -3.42 10.01 19.47
CA THR A 107 -4.21 9.19 20.38
C THR A 107 -4.41 7.80 19.81
N LEU A 108 -4.18 6.76 20.62
CA LEU A 108 -4.45 5.37 20.28
C LEU A 108 -5.63 4.86 21.09
N TYR A 109 -6.58 4.26 20.39
CA TYR A 109 -7.73 3.58 20.97
C TYR A 109 -7.66 2.09 20.66
N GLN A 110 -8.00 1.23 21.62
CA GLN A 110 -8.23 -0.19 21.39
C GLN A 110 -9.73 -0.45 21.31
N PHE A 111 -10.18 -1.18 20.28
CA PHE A 111 -11.57 -1.62 20.22
C PHE A 111 -11.81 -2.78 21.19
N ASP A 112 -12.92 -2.71 21.92
CA ASP A 112 -13.42 -3.85 22.69
C ASP A 112 -14.25 -4.82 21.83
N LYS A 113 -14.83 -5.84 22.46
CA LYS A 113 -15.64 -6.86 21.78
C LYS A 113 -16.88 -6.26 21.08
N ASN A 114 -17.37 -5.12 21.57
CA ASN A 114 -18.53 -4.42 21.05
C ASN A 114 -18.14 -3.33 20.04
N ARG A 115 -16.86 -3.26 19.64
CA ARG A 115 -16.27 -2.21 18.78
C ARG A 115 -16.36 -0.82 19.39
N VAL A 116 -16.38 -0.71 20.72
CA VAL A 116 -16.25 0.57 21.40
C VAL A 116 -14.76 0.92 21.53
N PRO A 117 -14.30 2.07 21.00
CA PRO A 117 -12.90 2.49 21.13
C PRO A 117 -12.62 2.93 22.58
N LYS A 118 -11.60 2.35 23.20
CA LYS A 118 -11.11 2.72 24.54
C LYS A 118 -9.73 3.33 24.43
N LEU A 119 -9.54 4.51 25.02
CA LEU A 119 -8.24 5.18 25.04
C LEU A 119 -7.19 4.28 25.71
N VAL A 120 -6.06 4.08 25.04
CA VAL A 120 -4.92 3.30 25.58
C VAL A 120 -3.60 4.04 25.55
N GLU A 121 -3.43 5.05 24.68
CA GLU A 121 -2.23 5.88 24.65
C GLU A 121 -2.56 7.29 24.14
N LYS A 122 -1.85 8.31 24.63
CA LYS A 122 -1.98 9.69 24.18
C LYS A 122 -0.66 10.44 24.33
N VAL A 123 -0.21 11.07 23.25
CA VAL A 123 1.06 11.81 23.22
C VAL A 123 0.87 13.14 22.50
N MET A 124 1.35 14.22 23.13
CA MET A 124 1.48 15.52 22.48
C MET A 124 2.77 15.56 21.68
N ILE A 125 2.69 15.98 20.42
CA ILE A 125 3.79 16.02 19.47
C ILE A 125 3.74 17.30 18.63
N GLU A 126 4.90 17.70 18.13
CA GLU A 126 5.05 18.83 17.24
C GLU A 126 5.23 18.34 15.79
N SER A 127 4.22 18.58 14.95
CA SER A 127 4.24 18.19 13.53
C SER A 127 4.89 19.29 12.69
N SER A 128 6.22 19.28 12.60
CA SER A 128 6.98 20.12 11.66
C SER A 128 6.79 19.65 10.20
N PRO A 129 7.06 20.48 9.18
CA PRO A 129 6.99 20.06 7.79
C PRO A 129 7.80 18.78 7.48
N GLY A 130 7.29 17.95 6.57
CA GLY A 130 7.92 16.72 6.09
C GLY A 130 7.25 15.42 6.57
N ILE A 131 7.93 14.29 6.35
CA ILE A 131 7.49 12.98 6.82
C ILE A 131 7.77 12.86 8.31
N LYS A 132 6.73 12.57 9.08
CA LYS A 132 6.78 12.42 10.53
C LYS A 132 6.50 10.97 10.91
N GLN A 133 7.21 10.50 11.91
CA GLN A 133 7.14 9.13 12.40
C GLN A 133 7.00 9.17 13.93
N LEU A 134 6.08 8.36 14.45
CA LEU A 134 5.91 8.14 15.88
C LEU A 134 5.94 6.65 16.18
N LYS A 135 6.86 6.25 17.06
CA LYS A 135 6.84 4.93 17.68
C LYS A 135 6.17 5.02 19.03
N LEU A 136 5.45 3.97 19.43
CA LEU A 136 4.87 3.91 20.76
C LEU A 136 5.98 3.93 21.83
N PRO A 137 5.75 4.59 22.98
CA PRO A 137 6.70 4.60 24.09
C PRO A 137 7.09 3.20 24.55
N GLN A 138 8.33 3.00 25.00
CA GLN A 138 8.80 1.67 25.45
C GLN A 138 8.07 1.14 26.69
N ASN A 139 7.47 2.04 27.49
CA ASN A 139 6.65 1.68 28.65
C ASN A 139 5.22 1.27 28.26
N PHE A 140 4.80 1.49 27.00
CA PHE A 140 3.56 0.94 26.51
C PHE A 140 3.73 -0.57 26.26
N PRO A 141 2.80 -1.45 26.67
CA PRO A 141 2.97 -2.91 26.54
C PRO A 141 2.96 -3.43 25.10
N GLY A 142 2.70 -2.57 24.12
CA GLY A 142 2.57 -2.92 22.70
C GLY A 142 1.17 -3.40 22.30
N LEU A 143 0.90 -3.37 21.00
CA LEU A 143 -0.34 -3.88 20.43
C LEU A 143 -0.44 -5.39 20.66
N LYS A 144 -1.64 -5.89 20.96
CA LYS A 144 -1.89 -7.33 21.18
C LYS A 144 -2.28 -8.01 19.88
N ILE A 145 -1.80 -9.24 19.67
CA ILE A 145 -2.16 -10.05 18.49
C ILE A 145 -3.69 -10.29 18.48
N GLY A 146 -4.30 -10.15 17.30
CA GLY A 146 -5.73 -10.28 17.07
C GLY A 146 -6.56 -9.14 17.65
N LYS A 147 -5.93 -8.04 18.08
CA LYS A 147 -6.62 -6.84 18.55
C LYS A 147 -6.53 -5.73 17.53
N ARG A 148 -7.64 -5.01 17.40
CA ARG A 148 -7.80 -3.86 16.53
C ARG A 148 -7.73 -2.58 17.34
N TYR A 149 -7.12 -1.58 16.73
CA TYR A 149 -6.91 -0.27 17.28
C TYR A 149 -7.28 0.78 16.23
N MET A 150 -7.56 1.98 16.70
CA MET A 150 -7.71 3.18 15.88
C MET A 150 -6.72 4.20 16.41
N TRP A 151 -5.86 4.71 15.53
CA TRP A 151 -4.99 5.82 15.87
C TRP A 151 -5.53 7.09 15.23
N GLN A 152 -5.39 8.19 15.95
CA GLN A 152 -5.94 9.49 15.61
C GLN A 152 -4.84 10.54 15.73
N LEU A 153 -4.76 11.43 14.74
CA LEU A 153 -4.07 12.70 14.85
C LEU A 153 -5.10 13.81 14.98
N GLN A 154 -4.92 14.66 15.98
CA GLN A 154 -5.75 15.85 16.16
C GLN A 154 -4.85 17.09 16.26
N THR A 155 -5.01 18.04 15.35
CA THR A 155 -4.31 19.34 15.46
C THR A 155 -4.91 20.13 16.62
N LYS A 156 -4.09 20.84 17.40
CA LYS A 156 -4.56 21.71 18.49
C LYS A 156 -4.55 23.17 18.05
N CYS A 157 -5.23 23.45 16.95
CA CYS A 157 -5.26 24.79 16.34
C CYS A 157 -6.30 25.73 16.97
N SER A 158 -7.31 25.20 17.67
CA SER A 158 -8.35 26.00 18.33
C SER A 158 -8.46 25.61 19.82
N PRO A 159 -7.65 26.20 20.71
CA PRO A 159 -7.67 25.88 22.14
C PRO A 159 -9.06 26.05 22.77
N ASN A 160 -9.78 27.09 22.35
CA ASN A 160 -11.09 27.46 22.89
C ASN A 160 -12.28 26.74 22.21
N ARG A 161 -12.05 26.04 21.09
CA ARG A 161 -13.11 25.30 20.36
C ARG A 161 -12.57 23.98 19.81
N PRO A 162 -12.38 22.95 20.67
CA PRO A 162 -11.77 21.70 20.24
C PRO A 162 -12.52 20.94 19.15
N SER A 163 -13.81 21.20 18.96
CA SER A 163 -14.63 20.65 17.87
C SER A 163 -14.24 21.16 16.48
N LYS A 164 -13.48 22.26 16.39
CA LYS A 164 -12.94 22.80 15.13
C LYS A 164 -11.58 22.23 14.77
N ASN A 165 -10.94 21.47 15.65
CA ASN A 165 -9.64 20.88 15.38
C ASN A 165 -9.74 19.86 14.25
N LEU A 166 -8.76 19.89 13.33
CA LEU A 166 -8.61 18.88 12.29
C LEU A 166 -8.31 17.53 12.93
N ILE A 167 -9.11 16.52 12.58
CA ILE A 167 -8.97 15.14 13.06
C ILE A 167 -8.80 14.18 11.87
N LEU A 168 -7.75 13.35 11.91
CA LEU A 168 -7.49 12.27 10.97
C LEU A 168 -7.41 10.94 11.71
N ARG A 169 -7.89 9.85 11.09
CA ARG A 169 -7.94 8.52 11.71
C ARG A 169 -7.58 7.41 10.73
N ALA A 170 -6.94 6.38 11.25
CA ALA A 170 -6.79 5.11 10.56
C ALA A 170 -6.86 3.95 11.55
N GLU A 171 -7.32 2.79 11.06
CA GLU A 171 -7.39 1.57 11.86
C GLU A 171 -6.17 0.68 11.61
N ILE A 172 -5.73 0.00 12.67
CA ILE A 172 -4.61 -0.93 12.65
C ILE A 172 -4.97 -2.20 13.41
N GLU A 173 -4.57 -3.35 12.88
CA GLU A 173 -4.71 -4.64 13.56
C GLU A 173 -3.36 -5.36 13.61
N ARG A 174 -2.98 -5.81 14.80
CA ARG A 174 -1.78 -6.64 14.94
C ARG A 174 -2.15 -8.09 14.69
N VAL A 175 -1.53 -8.72 13.70
CA VAL A 175 -1.74 -10.12 13.34
C VAL A 175 -0.52 -10.96 13.71
N LYS A 176 -0.71 -12.29 13.79
CA LYS A 176 0.41 -13.23 13.87
C LYS A 176 1.11 -13.25 12.52
N ILE A 177 2.44 -13.27 12.51
CA ILE A 177 3.20 -13.44 11.28
C ILE A 177 2.83 -14.77 10.61
N PRO A 178 2.43 -14.79 9.32
CA PRO A 178 2.21 -16.01 8.58
C PRO A 178 3.47 -16.88 8.53
N SER A 179 3.35 -18.19 8.68
CA SER A 179 4.50 -19.10 8.73
C SER A 179 5.33 -19.08 7.44
N ASN A 180 4.68 -19.01 6.29
CA ASN A 180 5.34 -18.87 4.99
C ASN A 180 6.15 -17.58 4.89
N LEU A 181 5.62 -16.46 5.41
CA LEU A 181 6.33 -15.19 5.44
C LEU A 181 7.53 -15.24 6.40
N ALA A 182 7.35 -15.81 7.60
CA ALA A 182 8.43 -15.98 8.57
C ALA A 182 9.60 -16.81 8.00
N ASN A 183 9.28 -17.88 7.26
CA ASN A 183 10.27 -18.72 6.59
C ASN A 183 11.01 -17.96 5.49
N ALA A 184 10.28 -17.21 4.64
CA ALA A 184 10.87 -16.41 3.57
C ALA A 184 11.81 -15.32 4.11
N LEU A 185 11.40 -14.60 5.16
CA LEU A 185 12.24 -13.59 5.81
C LEU A 185 13.50 -14.19 6.45
N SER A 186 13.38 -15.39 7.02
CA SER A 186 14.52 -16.11 7.61
C SER A 186 15.52 -16.55 6.55
N ALA A 187 15.04 -16.98 5.37
CA ALA A 187 15.90 -17.35 4.25
C ALA A 187 16.73 -16.14 3.76
N ILE A 188 16.13 -14.96 3.65
CA ILE A 188 16.83 -13.72 3.28
C ILE A 188 17.94 -13.40 4.29
N ASN A 189 17.60 -13.37 5.58
CA ASN A 189 18.58 -13.06 6.62
C ASN A 189 19.77 -14.04 6.66
N ASN A 190 19.58 -15.29 6.23
CA ASN A 190 20.65 -16.28 6.13
C ASN A 190 21.52 -16.07 4.89
N LEU A 191 20.93 -15.65 3.77
CA LEU A 191 21.66 -15.29 2.56
C LEU A 191 22.59 -14.11 2.81
N SER A 192 22.10 -13.04 3.47
CA SER A 192 22.89 -11.85 3.84
C SER A 192 24.12 -12.15 4.71
N LYS A 193 24.10 -13.27 5.46
CA LYS A 193 25.23 -13.70 6.32
C LYS A 193 26.30 -14.47 5.57
N THR A 194 25.99 -14.98 4.37
CA THR A 194 26.88 -15.87 3.60
C THR A 194 27.63 -15.16 2.48
N THR A 195 27.21 -13.93 2.12
CA THR A 195 27.81 -13.10 1.08
C THR A 195 28.90 -12.19 1.64
N ASP A 196 30.05 -12.78 1.99
CA ASP A 196 31.35 -12.08 2.02
C ASP A 196 31.91 -11.86 0.59
N THR A 197 31.20 -12.34 -0.43
CA THR A 197 31.60 -12.29 -1.83
C THR A 197 30.83 -11.23 -2.61
N LYS A 198 31.60 -10.23 -3.04
CA LYS A 198 31.29 -9.16 -4.00
C LYS A 198 30.78 -9.74 -5.34
N LEU A 199 29.54 -10.23 -5.40
CA LEU A 199 28.84 -10.58 -6.64
C LEU A 199 27.86 -9.45 -7.02
N PRO A 200 27.75 -9.04 -8.30
CA PRO A 200 26.90 -7.94 -8.74
C PRO A 200 25.45 -8.41 -8.98
N ILE A 201 24.86 -9.12 -8.03
CA ILE A 201 23.40 -9.28 -8.01
C ILE A 201 22.89 -8.27 -7.01
N GLU A 202 22.26 -7.22 -7.52
CA GLU A 202 21.68 -6.10 -6.81
C GLU A 202 20.43 -6.51 -5.99
N VAL A 203 20.49 -7.63 -5.27
CA VAL A 203 19.47 -7.97 -4.27
C VAL A 203 19.79 -7.15 -3.03
N ASN A 204 19.27 -5.92 -3.00
CA ASN A 204 19.17 -5.19 -1.75
C ASN A 204 18.17 -5.93 -0.88
N ASP A 205 18.64 -6.63 0.16
CA ASP A 205 17.81 -7.42 1.08
C ASP A 205 16.61 -6.63 1.62
N GLY A 206 16.76 -5.31 1.78
CA GLY A 206 15.68 -4.41 2.15
C GLY A 206 14.53 -4.39 1.15
N ASN A 207 14.81 -4.29 -0.16
CA ASN A 207 13.79 -4.28 -1.20
C ASN A 207 12.98 -5.58 -1.22
N LEU A 208 13.63 -6.72 -1.03
CA LEU A 208 12.94 -8.00 -0.99
C LEU A 208 12.05 -8.14 0.26
N ARG A 209 12.51 -7.66 1.41
CA ARG A 209 11.72 -7.61 2.65
C ARG A 209 10.50 -6.70 2.51
N ILE A 210 10.67 -5.52 1.92
CA ILE A 210 9.57 -4.58 1.62
C ILE A 210 8.52 -5.29 0.78
N LYS A 211 8.93 -5.92 -0.34
CA LYS A 211 8.02 -6.65 -1.22
C LYS A 211 7.27 -7.77 -0.49
N LEU A 212 7.97 -8.58 0.30
CA LEU A 212 7.34 -9.67 1.08
C LEU A 212 6.27 -9.18 2.06
N TYR A 213 6.54 -8.10 2.79
CA TYR A 213 5.54 -7.50 3.69
C TYR A 213 4.38 -6.89 2.90
N ALA A 214 4.67 -6.18 1.81
CA ALA A 214 3.68 -5.51 0.97
C ALA A 214 2.71 -6.51 0.33
N GLU A 215 3.21 -7.58 -0.27
CA GLU A 215 2.41 -8.63 -0.88
C GLU A 215 1.61 -9.45 0.15
N SER A 216 2.10 -9.53 1.39
CA SER A 216 1.38 -10.11 2.52
C SER A 216 0.34 -9.15 3.13
N GLY A 217 0.26 -7.91 2.62
CA GLY A 217 -0.67 -6.88 3.07
C GLY A 217 -0.34 -6.26 4.44
N LEU A 218 0.88 -6.46 4.93
CA LEU A 218 1.40 -5.91 6.19
C LEU A 218 1.90 -4.48 5.96
N TRP A 219 0.97 -3.55 5.76
CA TRP A 219 1.24 -2.16 5.40
C TRP A 219 2.29 -1.50 6.29
N TYR A 220 2.11 -1.56 7.60
CA TYR A 220 2.98 -0.84 8.55
C TYR A 220 4.40 -1.44 8.59
N ASP A 221 4.52 -2.75 8.39
CA ASP A 221 5.82 -3.44 8.32
C ASP A 221 6.55 -3.05 7.02
N ALA A 222 5.85 -3.07 5.89
CA ALA A 222 6.41 -2.70 4.58
C ALA A 222 6.85 -1.23 4.55
N LEU A 223 5.99 -0.31 5.03
CA LEU A 223 6.30 1.12 5.06
C LEU A 223 7.46 1.41 6.02
N SER A 224 7.50 0.77 7.19
CA SER A 224 8.60 0.96 8.14
C SER A 224 9.93 0.45 7.59
N GLU A 225 9.95 -0.69 6.89
CA GLU A 225 11.15 -1.21 6.23
C GLU A 225 11.59 -0.25 5.10
N ALA A 226 10.66 0.20 4.26
CA ALA A 226 10.94 1.12 3.15
C ALA A 226 11.49 2.48 3.61
N LEU A 227 10.96 3.02 4.70
CA LEU A 227 11.46 4.27 5.29
C LEU A 227 12.86 4.09 5.91
N ALA A 228 13.15 2.92 6.48
CA ALA A 228 14.46 2.62 7.06
C ALA A 228 15.55 2.43 5.98
N THR A 229 15.18 1.94 4.80
CA THR A 229 16.09 1.73 3.66
C THR A 229 16.25 2.97 2.77
N SER A 230 15.53 4.06 3.06
CA SER A 230 15.51 5.26 2.22
C SER A 230 16.76 6.13 2.44
N PRO A 231 17.55 6.49 1.40
CA PRO A 231 18.71 7.34 1.57
C PRO A 231 18.33 8.77 1.99
N ASN A 232 18.97 9.28 3.03
CA ASN A 232 19.06 10.69 3.47
C ASN A 232 17.93 11.63 3.00
N GLY A 233 16.79 11.58 3.70
CA GLY A 233 15.79 12.65 3.69
C GLY A 233 14.92 12.78 2.43
N LYS A 234 15.08 11.89 1.43
CA LYS A 234 14.20 11.82 0.26
C LYS A 234 13.26 10.61 0.35
N LEU A 235 12.04 10.79 -0.17
CA LEU A 235 11.11 9.68 -0.38
C LEU A 235 11.75 8.71 -1.38
N GLY A 236 12.19 7.55 -0.90
CA GLY A 236 12.79 6.52 -1.73
C GLY A 236 11.77 5.89 -2.65
N LEU A 237 12.24 5.32 -3.76
CA LEU A 237 11.39 4.67 -4.78
C LEU A 237 10.45 3.62 -4.16
N ALA A 238 10.92 2.86 -3.16
CA ALA A 238 10.09 1.88 -2.46
C ALA A 238 8.88 2.50 -1.75
N VAL A 239 9.07 3.64 -1.07
CA VAL A 239 7.98 4.34 -0.38
C VAL A 239 7.00 4.94 -1.41
N ALA A 240 7.52 5.52 -2.49
CA ALA A 240 6.69 6.04 -3.57
C ALA A 240 5.79 4.96 -4.20
N ASN A 241 6.35 3.78 -4.49
CA ASN A 241 5.59 2.66 -5.03
C ASN A 241 4.52 2.15 -4.05
N LEU A 242 4.87 1.98 -2.76
CA LEU A 242 3.88 1.61 -1.73
C LEU A 242 2.70 2.59 -1.68
N LEU A 243 2.98 3.90 -1.73
CA LEU A 243 1.95 4.93 -1.69
C LEU A 243 1.11 4.95 -2.97
N ALA A 244 1.73 4.70 -4.14
CA ALA A 244 1.01 4.59 -5.41
C ALA A 244 0.06 3.38 -5.40
N ASP A 245 0.55 2.21 -4.99
CA ASP A 245 -0.26 0.99 -4.84
C ASP A 245 -1.44 1.22 -3.89
N LEU A 246 -1.19 1.86 -2.74
CA LEU A 246 -2.24 2.19 -1.79
C LEU A 246 -3.26 3.15 -2.40
N ALA A 247 -2.81 4.23 -3.06
CA ALA A 247 -3.69 5.20 -3.68
C ALA A 247 -4.60 4.58 -4.74
N GLU A 248 -4.09 3.64 -5.55
CA GLU A 248 -4.90 2.88 -6.52
C GLU A 248 -5.97 2.04 -5.81
N ILE A 249 -5.58 1.30 -4.76
CA ILE A 249 -6.51 0.47 -3.96
C ILE A 249 -7.63 1.30 -3.31
N GLU A 250 -7.33 2.54 -2.91
CA GLU A 250 -8.29 3.43 -2.26
C GLU A 250 -9.21 4.15 -3.26
N GLN A 251 -8.76 4.35 -4.50
CA GLN A 251 -9.57 4.92 -5.58
C GLN A 251 -10.61 3.95 -6.13
N VAL A 252 -10.44 2.64 -5.97
CA VAL A 252 -11.44 1.63 -6.39
C VAL A 252 -12.63 1.68 -5.42
N PRO A 253 -13.80 2.22 -5.83
CA PRO A 253 -15.01 2.11 -5.03
C PRO A 253 -15.33 0.61 -4.92
N GLN A 254 -15.61 0.13 -3.71
CA GLN A 254 -16.12 -1.24 -3.57
C GLN A 254 -17.40 -1.35 -4.41
N SER A 255 -17.34 -2.10 -5.51
CA SER A 255 -18.51 -2.65 -6.19
C SER A 255 -19.15 -3.69 -5.26
N SER A 256 -19.74 -3.17 -4.20
CA SER A 256 -20.72 -3.89 -3.41
C SER A 256 -21.97 -3.97 -4.29
N ASN A 257 -22.37 -5.20 -4.59
CA ASN A 257 -23.59 -5.62 -5.29
C ASN A 257 -23.64 -5.59 -6.83
N LEU A 258 -22.89 -6.49 -7.47
CA LEU A 258 -23.30 -7.08 -8.76
C LEU A 258 -24.07 -8.41 -8.61
N ASN A 259 -24.24 -8.93 -7.39
CA ASN A 259 -25.11 -10.08 -7.10
C ASN A 259 -26.52 -9.67 -6.64
N GLN A 260 -26.85 -8.37 -6.63
CA GLN A 260 -28.16 -7.87 -6.23
C GLN A 260 -28.91 -7.16 -7.38
N LEU A 261 -28.41 -7.29 -8.61
CA LEU A 261 -29.07 -6.82 -9.85
C LEU A 261 -29.56 -7.97 -10.75
N SER A 262 -29.57 -9.21 -10.26
CA SER A 262 -30.10 -10.38 -10.99
C SER A 262 -31.41 -10.94 -10.41
N MET A 263 -32.06 -10.22 -9.49
CA MET A 263 -33.41 -10.54 -9.01
C MET A 263 -34.27 -9.28 -9.04
N ASP A 264 -34.59 -8.81 -10.25
CA ASP A 264 -35.81 -8.05 -10.54
C ASP A 264 -36.03 -8.06 -12.06
N PHE A 265 -36.32 -9.25 -12.59
CA PHE A 265 -37.02 -9.40 -13.85
C PHE A 265 -38.06 -10.49 -13.66
N LYS A 266 -39.28 -10.07 -13.32
CA LYS A 266 -40.46 -10.93 -13.49
C LYS A 266 -41.47 -10.15 -14.31
N PRO A 267 -41.72 -10.55 -15.57
CA PRO A 267 -42.76 -9.93 -16.38
C PRO A 267 -44.14 -10.39 -15.86
N GLN A 268 -45.03 -9.42 -15.67
CA GLN A 268 -46.46 -9.59 -15.87
C GLN A 268 -46.86 -8.64 -17.00
#